data_AF-A0A166LJT5-F1
#
_entry.id   AF-A0A166LJT5-F1
#
_cell.length_a   1.000
_cell.length_b   1.000
_cell.length_c   1.000
_cell.angle_alpha   90.00
_cell.angle_beta   90.00
_cell.angle_gamma   90.00
#
_symmetry.space_group_name_H-M   'P 1'
#
loop_
_entity.id
_entity.type
_entity.pdbx_description
1 polymer ?
#
loop_
_entity_poly.entity_id
_entity_poly.type
_entity_poly.pdbx_seq_one_letter_code
_entity_poly.pdbx_strand_id
1 'polypeptide(L)'
;MLASITSGYVILENPKPIKFVADGPTNPISTIGDDIPCKIPAGASYEIDGSPTIIANGETFEATFKGQAVHEGSSCQFALSNDMNPNKDSKWMVIHSIEGGCQVPNQKGNL
;
A
#
# COMPACT_ATOMS: atom_id res chain seq x y z
N MET A 1 5.36 22.30 25.11
CA MET A 1 4.71 21.24 24.29
C MET A 1 5.65 20.94 23.14
N LEU A 2 6.50 19.91 23.27
CA LEU A 2 7.34 19.45 22.16
C LEU A 2 6.42 18.68 21.20
N ALA A 3 6.11 19.26 20.05
CA ALA A 3 5.43 18.55 18.97
C ALA A 3 6.43 17.51 18.43
N SER A 4 6.20 16.24 18.73
CA SER A 4 6.94 15.14 18.13
C SER A 4 6.49 15.05 16.67
N ILE A 5 7.33 15.50 15.73
CA ILE A 5 7.12 15.25 14.30
C ILE A 5 7.49 13.79 14.02
N THR A 6 6.61 12.85 14.38
CA THR A 6 6.76 11.48 13.89
C THR A 6 6.55 11.51 12.38
N SER A 7 7.58 11.11 11.63
CA SER A 7 7.48 10.90 10.18
C SER A 7 6.68 9.61 9.97
N GLY A 8 5.36 9.77 9.91
CA GLY A 8 4.39 8.70 10.03
C GLY A 8 4.03 8.02 8.72
N TYR A 9 5.01 7.44 8.03
CA TYR A 9 4.75 6.76 6.75
C TYR A 9 4.89 5.25 6.91
N VAL A 10 3.99 4.52 6.25
CA VAL A 10 4.02 3.07 6.09
C VAL A 10 3.97 2.75 4.61
N ILE A 11 4.85 1.86 4.17
CA ILE A 11 4.98 1.42 2.79
C ILE A 11 4.98 -0.10 2.78
N LEU A 12 4.31 -0.70 1.80
CA LEU A 12 4.36 -2.13 1.55
C LEU A 12 5.80 -2.51 1.15
N GLU A 13 6.38 -3.50 1.82
CA GLU A 13 7.73 -4.00 1.52
C GLU A 13 7.65 -5.32 0.75
N ASN A 14 6.72 -6.21 1.14
CA ASN A 14 6.42 -7.46 0.46
C ASN A 14 4.90 -7.62 0.29
N PRO A 15 4.35 -7.86 -0.92
CA PRO A 15 5.05 -7.94 -2.20
C PRO A 15 5.72 -6.61 -2.57
N LYS A 16 6.79 -6.68 -3.35
CA LYS A 16 7.56 -5.50 -3.73
C LYS A 16 6.69 -4.53 -4.56
N PRO A 17 6.53 -3.26 -4.14
CA PRO A 17 5.71 -2.30 -4.89
C PRO A 17 6.28 -2.00 -6.27
N ILE A 18 5.39 -1.60 -7.17
CA ILE A 18 5.75 -0.98 -8.45
C ILE A 18 6.31 0.41 -8.17
N LYS A 19 7.35 0.80 -8.90
CA LYS A 19 8.02 2.10 -8.77
C LYS A 19 7.61 3.06 -9.88
N PHE A 20 8.03 4.31 -9.71
CA PHE A 20 8.11 5.33 -10.75
C PHE A 20 9.42 6.12 -10.58
N VAL A 21 9.81 6.89 -11.59
CA VAL A 21 11.11 7.61 -11.64
C VAL A 21 11.39 8.51 -10.42
N ALA A 22 10.34 8.99 -9.72
CA ALA A 22 10.45 9.82 -8.51
C ALA A 22 10.07 9.06 -7.22
N ASP A 23 10.15 7.73 -7.24
CA ASP A 23 9.81 6.87 -6.10
C ASP A 23 10.75 7.09 -4.91
N GLY A 24 10.15 7.21 -3.72
CA GLY A 24 10.80 7.52 -2.46
C GLY A 24 9.79 7.40 -1.32
N PRO A 25 10.21 7.51 -0.04
CA PRO A 25 9.27 7.46 1.08
C PRO A 25 8.36 8.68 0.98
N THR A 26 7.17 8.46 0.42
CA THR A 26 6.25 9.54 0.09
C THR A 26 5.00 9.43 0.95
N ASN A 27 4.41 10.59 1.15
CA ASN A 27 3.23 10.84 1.94
C ASN A 27 2.05 9.97 1.45
N PRO A 28 0.93 9.91 2.19
CA PRO A 28 -0.30 9.29 1.71
C PRO A 28 -0.68 9.75 0.28
N ILE A 29 -1.62 9.03 -0.34
CA ILE A 29 -2.27 9.49 -1.56
C ILE A 29 -2.66 10.98 -1.42
N SER A 30 -2.45 11.74 -2.48
CA SER A 30 -2.78 13.16 -2.55
C SER A 30 -4.23 13.40 -2.13
N THR A 31 -4.48 14.46 -1.36
CA THR A 31 -5.83 14.79 -0.87
C THR A 31 -6.80 15.13 -2.00
N ILE A 32 -6.30 15.45 -3.19
CA ILE A 32 -7.10 15.69 -4.39
C ILE A 32 -7.21 14.44 -5.31
N GLY A 33 -6.54 13.34 -4.96
CA GLY A 33 -6.65 12.04 -5.64
C GLY A 33 -6.06 11.99 -7.05
N ASP A 34 -5.14 12.90 -7.38
CA ASP A 34 -4.49 12.97 -8.68
C ASP A 34 -3.44 11.87 -8.89
N ASP A 35 -2.95 11.24 -7.83
CA ASP A 35 -2.02 10.10 -7.82
C ASP A 35 -2.73 8.75 -7.55
N ILE A 36 -4.07 8.67 -7.66
CA ILE A 36 -4.82 7.41 -7.63
C ILE A 36 -5.00 6.85 -9.05
N PRO A 37 -4.77 5.54 -9.29
CA PRO A 37 -4.26 4.51 -8.36
C PRO A 37 -2.72 4.45 -8.32
N CYS A 38 -2.18 3.75 -7.31
CA CYS A 38 -0.77 3.34 -7.23
C CYS A 38 0.28 4.48 -7.12
N LYS A 39 -0.13 5.70 -6.78
CA LYS A 39 0.76 6.87 -6.58
C LYS A 39 1.56 7.28 -7.82
N ILE A 40 1.14 6.87 -9.01
CA ILE A 40 1.81 7.24 -10.26
C ILE A 40 1.29 8.61 -10.72
N PRO A 41 2.11 9.67 -10.75
CA PRO A 41 1.67 10.98 -11.20
C PRO A 41 1.38 11.00 -12.71
N ALA A 42 0.57 11.96 -13.14
CA ALA A 42 0.25 12.13 -14.56
C ALA A 42 1.51 12.27 -15.42
N GLY A 43 1.62 11.45 -16.46
CA GLY A 43 2.78 11.44 -17.37
C GLY A 43 3.95 10.55 -16.93
N ALA A 44 3.88 9.94 -15.73
CA ALA A 44 4.82 8.89 -15.34
C ALA A 44 4.36 7.51 -15.81
N SER A 45 5.30 6.57 -15.88
CA SER A 45 5.06 5.16 -16.23
C SER A 45 5.29 4.25 -15.04
N TYR A 46 4.57 3.12 -15.02
CA TYR A 46 4.81 2.03 -14.09
C TYR A 46 6.18 1.38 -14.39
N GLU A 47 7.02 1.26 -13.36
CA GLU A 47 8.32 0.61 -13.46
C GLU A 47 8.38 -0.62 -12.55
N ILE A 48 8.53 -1.80 -13.16
CA ILE A 48 8.68 -3.04 -12.42
C ILE A 48 10.13 -3.12 -11.92
N ASP A 49 10.31 -2.99 -10.61
CA ASP A 49 11.62 -3.12 -9.97
C ASP A 49 11.93 -4.59 -9.66
N GLY A 50 12.51 -5.28 -10.64
CA GLY A 50 12.93 -6.68 -10.52
C GLY A 50 11.90 -7.65 -11.09
N SER A 51 11.76 -8.82 -10.45
CA SER A 51 10.79 -9.83 -10.87
C SER A 51 9.44 -9.63 -10.19
N PRO A 52 8.31 -9.87 -10.89
CA PRO A 52 6.99 -9.88 -10.28
C PRO A 52 6.91 -10.86 -9.10
N THR A 53 6.14 -10.51 -8.07
CA THR A 53 5.82 -11.47 -7.00
C THR A 53 4.84 -12.51 -7.55
N ILE A 54 5.19 -13.79 -7.40
CA ILE A 54 4.33 -14.90 -7.79
C ILE A 54 3.66 -15.43 -6.52
N ILE A 55 2.33 -15.50 -6.55
CA ILE A 55 1.49 -16.04 -5.47
C ILE A 55 0.54 -17.04 -6.12
N ALA A 56 0.57 -18.30 -5.68
CA ALA A 56 -0.34 -19.31 -6.21
C ALA A 56 -1.76 -19.14 -5.64
N ASN A 57 -2.77 -19.57 -6.41
CA ASN A 57 -4.15 -19.55 -5.92
C ASN A 57 -4.28 -20.40 -4.66
N GLY A 58 -4.82 -19.80 -3.58
CA GLY A 58 -5.00 -20.47 -2.30
C GLY A 58 -3.75 -20.53 -1.41
N GLU A 59 -2.62 -19.98 -1.87
CA GLU A 59 -1.41 -19.87 -1.05
C GLU A 59 -1.57 -18.81 0.03
N THR A 60 -1.08 -19.11 1.24
CA THR A 60 -0.90 -18.11 2.29
C THR A 60 0.33 -17.28 1.95
N PHE A 61 0.15 -15.98 1.75
CA PHE A 61 1.23 -15.05 1.47
C PHE A 61 1.44 -14.08 2.63
N GLU A 62 2.69 -13.94 3.08
CA GLU A 62 3.06 -12.97 4.12
C GLU A 62 3.33 -11.59 3.51
N ALA A 63 2.46 -10.63 3.82
CA ALA A 63 2.69 -9.23 3.47
C ALA A 63 3.43 -8.50 4.59
N THR A 64 4.52 -7.82 4.25
CA THR A 64 5.32 -7.04 5.20
C THR A 64 5.26 -5.56 4.87
N PHE A 65 5.38 -4.73 5.90
CA PHE A 65 5.35 -3.27 5.78
C PHE A 65 6.55 -2.67 6.50
N LYS A 66 7.08 -1.59 5.94
CA LYS A 66 8.13 -0.78 6.55
C LYS A 66 7.59 0.59 6.91
N GLY A 67 7.84 1.06 8.12
CA GLY A 67 7.35 2.36 8.58
C GLY A 67 7.36 2.52 10.10
N GLN A 68 7.07 3.73 10.56
CA GLN A 68 7.06 4.07 12.00
C GLN A 68 5.71 4.58 12.52
N ALA A 69 4.72 4.82 11.66
CA ALA A 69 3.37 5.15 12.11
C ALA A 69 2.46 3.92 12.09
N VAL A 70 2.30 3.33 13.26
CA VAL A 70 1.10 2.57 13.59
C VAL A 70 0.04 3.58 14.03
N HIS A 71 -0.72 4.13 13.08
CA HIS A 71 -1.91 4.88 13.44
C HIS A 71 -2.87 3.89 14.11
N GLU A 72 -2.91 3.93 15.44
CA GLU A 72 -3.63 3.01 16.32
C GLU A 72 -5.06 2.79 15.79
N GLY A 73 -5.34 1.60 15.25
CA GLY A 73 -6.70 1.21 14.84
C GLY A 73 -7.07 1.36 13.35
N SER A 74 -6.12 1.56 12.44
CA SER A 74 -6.44 1.63 11.00
C SER A 74 -6.92 0.29 10.41
N SER A 75 -7.72 0.37 9.34
CA SER A 75 -8.18 -0.78 8.54
C SER A 75 -7.46 -0.80 7.20
N CYS A 76 -7.25 -2.00 6.62
CA CYS A 76 -6.62 -2.16 5.32
C CYS A 76 -7.40 -3.15 4.45
N GLN A 77 -7.26 -2.98 3.14
CA GLN A 77 -7.72 -3.94 2.16
C GLN A 77 -6.56 -4.34 1.23
N PHE A 78 -6.54 -5.62 0.86
CA PHE A 78 -5.76 -6.10 -0.26
C PHE A 78 -6.73 -6.38 -1.41
N ALA A 79 -6.45 -5.77 -2.56
CA ALA A 79 -7.29 -5.91 -3.75
C ALA A 79 -6.43 -6.20 -4.98
N LEU A 80 -6.98 -6.98 -5.90
CA LEU A 80 -6.34 -7.32 -7.18
C LEU A 80 -7.11 -6.69 -8.33
N SER A 81 -6.37 -6.26 -9.36
CA SER A 81 -6.89 -5.89 -10.67
C SER A 81 -6.27 -6.80 -11.73
N ASN A 82 -6.98 -7.02 -12.83
CA ASN A 82 -6.41 -7.69 -14.02
C ASN A 82 -5.57 -6.73 -14.87
N ASP A 83 -5.64 -5.42 -14.60
CA ASP A 83 -4.89 -4.41 -15.36
C ASP A 83 -3.42 -4.37 -14.90
N MET A 84 -2.49 -4.62 -15.83
CA MET A 84 -1.05 -4.51 -15.55
C MET A 84 -0.58 -3.07 -15.31
N ASN A 85 -1.32 -2.09 -15.85
CA ASN A 85 -1.08 -0.66 -15.68
C ASN A 85 -2.41 0.01 -15.28
N PRO A 86 -2.84 -0.10 -14.01
CA PRO A 86 -4.15 0.34 -13.61
C PRO A 86 -4.32 1.86 -13.75
N ASN A 87 -5.55 2.32 -13.90
CA ASN A 87 -5.93 3.72 -13.96
C ASN A 87 -7.20 3.96 -13.12
N LYS A 88 -7.76 5.16 -13.17
CA LYS A 88 -8.95 5.54 -12.37
C LYS A 88 -10.20 4.71 -12.66
N ASP A 89 -10.28 4.11 -13.85
CA ASP A 89 -11.41 3.28 -14.28
C ASP A 89 -11.21 1.78 -14.01
N SER A 90 -10.00 1.37 -13.63
CA SER A 90 -9.64 -0.01 -13.32
C SER A 90 -10.55 -0.64 -12.27
N LYS A 91 -10.83 -1.93 -12.46
CA LYS A 91 -11.68 -2.69 -11.54
C LYS A 91 -10.82 -3.45 -10.55
N TRP A 92 -11.18 -3.32 -9.27
CA TRP A 92 -10.47 -3.94 -8.17
C TRP A 92 -11.39 -4.91 -7.45
N MET A 93 -10.86 -6.09 -7.14
CA MET A 93 -11.54 -7.13 -6.36
C MET A 93 -10.82 -7.27 -5.03
N VAL A 94 -11.53 -6.99 -3.93
CA VAL A 94 -10.99 -7.17 -2.59
C VAL A 94 -10.83 -8.66 -2.31
N ILE A 95 -9.62 -9.07 -1.97
CA ILE A 95 -9.28 -10.46 -1.62
C ILE A 95 -9.08 -10.65 -0.12
N HIS A 96 -8.80 -9.57 0.62
CA HIS A 96 -8.65 -9.61 2.07
C HIS A 96 -8.96 -8.24 2.68
N SER A 97 -9.59 -8.24 3.85
CA SER A 97 -9.88 -7.03 4.64
C SER A 97 -9.43 -7.26 6.08
N ILE A 98 -8.73 -6.27 6.62
CA ILE A 98 -8.32 -6.20 8.02
C ILE A 98 -9.03 -5.00 8.62
N GLU A 99 -10.00 -5.25 9.50
CA GLU A 99 -10.80 -4.22 10.14
C GLU A 99 -10.24 -3.93 11.54
N GLY A 100 -9.51 -2.83 11.65
CA GLY A 100 -8.78 -2.43 12.86
C GLY A 100 -7.47 -3.19 13.06
N GLY A 101 -6.46 -2.50 13.60
CA GLY A 101 -5.16 -3.10 13.94
C GLY A 101 -4.28 -3.43 12.74
N CYS A 102 -4.61 -2.95 11.54
CA CYS A 102 -3.72 -3.10 10.40
C CYS A 102 -2.36 -2.45 10.71
N GLN A 103 -1.27 -3.13 10.35
CA GLN A 103 0.13 -2.71 10.56
C GLN A 103 0.62 -2.74 12.01
N VAL A 104 -0.18 -3.20 12.98
CA VAL A 104 0.31 -3.39 14.37
C VAL A 104 0.53 -4.87 14.65
N PRO A 105 1.79 -5.32 14.86
CA PRO A 105 2.04 -6.69 15.28
C PRO A 105 1.25 -6.99 16.56
N ASN A 106 0.48 -8.08 16.55
CA ASN A 106 -0.23 -8.63 17.72
C ASN A 106 -1.39 -7.79 18.30
N GLN A 107 -2.02 -6.89 17.53
CA GLN A 107 -3.31 -6.31 17.90
C GLN A 107 -4.43 -7.00 17.11
N LYS A 108 -5.22 -7.84 17.78
CA LYS A 108 -6.47 -8.38 17.22
C LYS A 108 -7.45 -7.21 17.04
N GLY A 109 -8.01 -7.08 15.85
CA GLY A 109 -8.91 -6.00 15.45
C GLY A 109 -9.98 -5.65 16.49
N ASN A 110 -10.21 -4.33 16.58
CA ASN A 110 -11.11 -3.56 17.45
C ASN A 110 -10.72 -3.50 18.95
N LEU A 111 -10.12 -2.37 19.35
CA LEU A 111 -10.24 -1.83 20.72
C LEU A 111 -11.58 -1.11 20.85
#